data_AF-A0A0L0VE63-F1
#
_entry.id   AF-A0A0L0VE63-F1
#
_cell.length_a   1.000
_cell.length_b   1.000
_cell.length_c   1.000
_cell.angle_alpha   90.00
_cell.angle_beta   90.00
_cell.angle_gamma   90.00
#
_symmetry.space_group_name_H-M   'P 1'
#
loop_
_entity.id
_entity.type
_entity.pdbx_description
1 polymer ?
#
loop_
_entity_poly.entity_id
_entity_poly.type
_entity_poly.pdbx_seq_one_letter_code
_entity_poly.pdbx_strand_id
1 'polypeptide(L)'
;MNDLRRRLASSDEFDLSSIPTGINPFNYIIDILTPQYFIPLTKSTKTFLIIFFIFHSIIVTFCSVLLILPYLRGVKKSQWLVRRLYIKDHSGQNVYKAPLFWVNAGTLMTASQLMGSLGAQAFILIQILSAQSARYAVHLQLEPPLGIMFLGEMLTYWSLMHCFLVAIYYDDQTDRYPAKSPRRWTPSPTLINTIFLGFPIFVVVITIALFAWLCSVHTRFATGASKMLDDLKQGSSMWDQIRIPSTSSQDKLTLMTQLFELVKQTKTLRKEVNFRLNRVVYCFHALQSVLMVLLCITCLFFVSMFWILVHKYQGRNRDSISVSTERSFFRRWSIRPRSSPESNVEQNLNTTRRLIDIVKTDRQFLHLLLRSFGMIVAMMTMGVLFLLGITRTNEVIKVPYWRGVAAWLATASGVWSAFPITWQCWRLYKDNLSRTSSDSTNIKGTSLPTEKVQQSDFPPPPRCSDSSTIDIKLFRPENALS
;
A
#
# COMPACT_ATOMS: atom_id res chain seq x y z
N MET A 1 -22.61 -27.53 -21.23
CA MET A 1 -22.33 -26.93 -19.89
C MET A 1 -22.35 -25.40 -19.88
N ASN A 2 -21.61 -24.70 -20.77
CA ASN A 2 -21.58 -23.23 -20.75
C ASN A 2 -22.91 -22.55 -21.13
N ASP A 3 -23.71 -23.17 -22.01
CA ASP A 3 -25.00 -22.62 -22.43
C ASP A 3 -26.09 -22.77 -21.35
N LEU A 4 -26.09 -23.90 -20.62
CA LEU A 4 -26.97 -24.14 -19.47
C LEU A 4 -26.65 -23.19 -18.31
N ARG A 5 -25.36 -22.94 -18.06
CA ARG A 5 -24.87 -22.00 -17.04
C ARG A 5 -25.24 -20.55 -17.35
N ARG A 6 -25.31 -20.20 -18.65
CA ARG A 6 -25.74 -18.90 -19.14
C ARG A 6 -27.26 -18.74 -19.06
N ARG A 7 -28.03 -19.80 -19.39
CA ARG A 7 -29.50 -19.84 -19.28
C ARG A 7 -30.00 -19.78 -17.84
N LEU A 8 -29.37 -20.50 -16.89
CA LEU A 8 -29.73 -20.44 -15.46
C LEU A 8 -29.42 -19.09 -14.79
N ALA A 9 -28.50 -18.31 -15.38
CA ALA A 9 -28.18 -16.95 -14.97
C ALA A 9 -29.09 -15.89 -15.64
N SER A 10 -29.78 -16.24 -16.73
CA SER A 10 -30.64 -15.33 -17.51
C SER A 10 -32.13 -15.64 -17.46
N SER A 11 -32.55 -16.83 -17.03
CA SER A 11 -33.97 -17.19 -16.93
C SER A 11 -34.53 -16.89 -15.54
N ASP A 12 -35.58 -16.06 -15.51
CA ASP A 12 -36.41 -15.79 -14.33
C ASP A 12 -37.17 -17.03 -13.82
N GLU A 13 -37.17 -18.12 -14.58
CA GLU A 13 -37.85 -19.36 -14.23
C GLU A 13 -36.89 -20.51 -13.96
N PHE A 14 -37.23 -21.20 -12.86
CA PHE A 14 -36.67 -22.47 -12.45
C PHE A 14 -37.21 -23.54 -13.40
N ASP A 15 -36.54 -23.75 -14.52
CA ASP A 15 -37.00 -24.75 -15.48
C ASP A 15 -36.63 -26.16 -14.98
N LEU A 16 -37.52 -26.71 -14.15
CA LEU A 16 -37.45 -28.07 -13.60
C LEU A 16 -37.31 -29.13 -14.71
N SER A 17 -37.65 -28.80 -15.96
CA SER A 17 -37.48 -29.67 -17.13
C SER A 17 -36.01 -29.91 -17.51
N SER A 18 -35.09 -29.06 -17.04
CA SER A 18 -33.64 -29.19 -17.28
C SER A 18 -32.92 -30.14 -16.31
N ILE A 19 -33.63 -30.68 -15.32
CA ILE A 19 -33.08 -31.59 -14.31
C ILE A 19 -33.09 -33.02 -14.85
N PRO A 20 -31.95 -33.74 -14.82
CA PRO A 20 -31.92 -35.14 -15.27
C PRO A 20 -32.88 -36.00 -14.47
N THR A 21 -33.63 -36.86 -15.17
CA THR A 21 -34.58 -37.79 -14.57
C THR A 21 -33.87 -38.72 -13.58
N GLY A 22 -34.46 -38.89 -12.39
CA GLY A 22 -33.93 -39.78 -11.35
C GLY A 22 -33.05 -39.11 -10.29
N ILE A 23 -32.52 -37.91 -10.55
CA ILE A 23 -31.65 -37.16 -9.62
C ILE A 23 -32.48 -36.34 -8.63
N ASN A 24 -31.97 -36.14 -7.41
CA ASN A 24 -32.56 -35.21 -6.44
C ASN A 24 -32.43 -33.77 -6.96
N PRO A 25 -33.54 -33.07 -7.25
CA PRO A 25 -33.50 -31.75 -7.87
C PRO A 25 -32.83 -30.72 -6.98
N PHE A 26 -32.97 -30.81 -5.65
CA PHE A 26 -32.38 -29.88 -4.70
C PHE A 26 -30.86 -30.00 -4.63
N ASN A 27 -30.33 -31.23 -4.60
CA ASN A 27 -28.89 -31.46 -4.67
C ASN A 27 -28.29 -30.95 -5.98
N TYR A 28 -28.96 -31.21 -7.12
CA TYR A 28 -28.52 -30.69 -8.41
C TYR A 28 -28.42 -29.15 -8.43
N ILE A 29 -29.39 -28.48 -7.79
CA ILE A 29 -29.39 -27.01 -7.65
C ILE A 29 -28.25 -26.54 -6.75
N ILE A 30 -28.02 -27.22 -5.62
CA ILE A 30 -26.91 -26.95 -4.70
C ILE A 30 -25.58 -27.00 -5.45
N ASP A 31 -25.36 -28.03 -6.27
CA ASP A 31 -24.13 -28.22 -7.04
C ASP A 31 -23.91 -27.11 -8.09
N ILE A 32 -24.99 -26.53 -8.61
CA ILE A 32 -24.92 -25.42 -9.57
C ILE A 32 -24.68 -24.07 -8.87
N LEU A 33 -25.34 -23.83 -7.74
CA LEU A 33 -25.30 -22.54 -7.03
C LEU A 33 -24.04 -22.37 -6.17
N THR A 34 -23.58 -23.44 -5.54
CA THR A 34 -22.42 -23.39 -4.63
C THR A 34 -21.19 -22.78 -5.31
N PRO A 35 -20.80 -23.18 -6.54
CA PRO A 35 -19.67 -22.57 -7.24
C PRO A 35 -19.92 -21.13 -7.74
N GLN A 36 -21.18 -20.69 -7.82
CA GLN A 36 -21.54 -19.31 -8.22
C GLN A 36 -21.44 -18.33 -7.05
N TYR A 37 -21.79 -18.79 -5.85
CA TYR A 37 -21.68 -17.99 -4.62
C TYR A 37 -20.30 -18.13 -3.97
N PHE A 38 -19.69 -19.31 -4.06
CA PHE A 38 -18.40 -19.64 -3.43
C PHE A 38 -17.43 -20.11 -4.50
N ILE A 39 -16.66 -19.14 -4.98
CA ILE A 39 -15.82 -19.31 -6.16
C ILE A 39 -14.54 -20.04 -5.77
N PRO A 40 -14.28 -21.24 -6.32
CA PRO A 40 -13.02 -21.94 -6.07
C PRO A 40 -11.86 -21.22 -6.77
N LEU A 41 -10.66 -21.37 -6.22
CA LEU A 41 -9.43 -20.86 -6.84
C LEU A 41 -8.85 -21.89 -7.80
N THR A 42 -8.23 -21.42 -8.88
CA THR A 42 -7.46 -22.30 -9.77
C THR A 42 -6.18 -22.78 -9.06
N LYS A 43 -5.66 -23.95 -9.46
CA LYS A 43 -4.40 -24.49 -8.90
C LYS A 43 -3.24 -23.51 -9.05
N SER A 44 -3.11 -22.88 -10.23
CA SER A 44 -2.07 -21.89 -10.51
C SER A 44 -2.19 -20.67 -9.58
N THR A 45 -3.39 -20.10 -9.43
CA THR A 45 -3.62 -18.98 -8.50
C THR A 45 -3.23 -19.34 -7.08
N LYS A 46 -3.61 -20.54 -6.61
CA LYS A 46 -3.25 -21.00 -5.27
C LYS A 46 -1.73 -21.06 -5.09
N THR A 47 -0.99 -21.58 -6.07
CA THR A 47 0.48 -21.61 -6.04
C THR A 47 1.08 -20.21 -5.94
N PHE A 48 0.62 -19.26 -6.77
CA PHE A 48 1.10 -17.87 -6.71
C PHE A 48 0.82 -17.21 -5.36
N LEU A 49 -0.37 -17.40 -4.80
CA LEU A 49 -0.71 -16.85 -3.49
C LEU A 49 0.17 -17.43 -2.36
N ILE A 50 0.53 -18.72 -2.43
CA ILE A 50 1.47 -19.33 -1.47
C ILE A 50 2.86 -18.69 -1.58
N ILE A 51 3.35 -18.45 -2.80
CA ILE A 51 4.64 -17.77 -3.03
C ILE A 51 4.61 -16.35 -2.43
N PHE A 52 3.55 -15.59 -2.69
CA PHE A 52 3.39 -14.26 -2.09
C PHE A 52 3.25 -14.29 -0.57
N PHE A 53 2.61 -15.32 -0.01
CA PHE A 53 2.55 -15.51 1.43
C PHE A 53 3.96 -15.65 2.03
N ILE A 54 4.85 -16.42 1.39
CA ILE A 54 6.25 -16.58 1.82
C ILE A 54 6.97 -15.23 1.77
N PHE A 55 6.84 -14.48 0.67
CA PHE A 55 7.45 -13.15 0.55
C PHE A 55 6.95 -12.18 1.63
N HIS A 56 5.64 -12.11 1.87
CA HIS A 56 5.10 -11.27 2.94
C HIS A 56 5.55 -11.75 4.33
N SER A 57 5.75 -13.04 4.54
CA SER A 57 6.30 -13.57 5.80
C SER A 57 7.71 -13.06 6.05
N ILE A 58 8.55 -13.08 5.01
CA ILE A 58 9.90 -12.53 5.06
C ILE A 58 9.85 -11.02 5.34
N ILE A 59 8.98 -10.27 4.66
CA ILE A 59 8.82 -8.82 4.86
C ILE A 59 8.38 -8.51 6.29
N VAL A 60 7.38 -9.22 6.82
CA VAL A 60 6.89 -9.09 8.20
C VAL A 60 8.04 -9.31 9.17
N THR A 61 8.81 -10.39 9.02
CA THR A 61 9.96 -10.67 9.89
C THR A 61 10.98 -9.52 9.85
N PHE A 62 11.37 -9.05 8.66
CA PHE A 62 12.31 -7.94 8.54
C PHE A 62 11.77 -6.65 9.16
N CYS A 63 10.53 -6.26 8.87
CA CYS A 63 9.92 -5.06 9.44
C CYS A 63 9.81 -5.16 10.97
N SER A 64 9.43 -6.32 11.51
CA SER A 64 9.38 -6.55 12.96
C SER A 64 10.76 -6.43 13.59
N VAL A 65 11.81 -7.02 13.00
CA VAL A 65 13.19 -6.87 13.49
C VAL A 65 13.60 -5.40 13.49
N LEU A 66 13.32 -4.66 12.43
CA LEU A 66 13.69 -3.25 12.33
C LEU A 66 12.96 -2.35 13.33
N LEU A 67 11.70 -2.67 13.62
CA LEU A 67 10.92 -1.93 14.61
C LEU A 67 11.33 -2.31 16.03
N ILE A 68 11.57 -3.59 16.33
CA ILE A 68 11.79 -4.10 17.70
C ILE A 68 13.26 -3.97 18.16
N LEU A 69 14.22 -4.24 17.27
CA LEU A 69 15.64 -4.30 17.63
C LEU A 69 16.19 -3.00 18.26
N PRO A 70 15.77 -1.79 17.83
CA PRO A 70 16.15 -0.55 18.51
C PRO A 70 15.65 -0.47 19.96
N TYR A 71 14.48 -1.04 20.28
CA TYR A 71 13.95 -1.09 21.65
C TYR A 71 14.79 -2.01 22.53
N LEU A 72 15.16 -3.19 22.01
CA LEU A 72 15.98 -4.15 22.75
C LEU A 72 17.40 -3.64 23.00
N ARG A 73 17.93 -2.78 22.13
CA ARG A 73 19.28 -2.20 22.24
C ARG A 73 19.33 -0.87 23.02
N GLY A 74 18.20 -0.36 23.53
CA GLY A 74 18.16 0.89 24.30
C GLY A 74 18.52 2.15 23.51
N VAL A 75 18.45 2.12 22.17
CA VAL A 75 18.88 3.25 21.32
C VAL A 75 17.78 4.32 21.28
N LYS A 76 17.81 5.27 22.22
CA LYS A 76 16.81 6.36 22.33
C LYS A 76 16.79 7.34 21.14
N LYS A 77 17.90 7.50 20.40
CA LYS A 77 18.04 8.52 19.34
C LYS A 77 17.24 8.24 18.05
N SER A 78 16.89 6.98 17.75
CA SER A 78 16.22 6.59 16.49
C SER A 78 14.68 6.49 16.58
N GLN A 79 14.08 6.75 17.75
CA GLN A 79 12.71 6.32 18.09
C GLN A 79 11.64 7.42 18.09
N TRP A 80 11.96 8.62 17.60
CA TRP A 80 10.95 9.67 17.50
C TRP A 80 9.98 9.37 16.35
N LEU A 81 8.69 9.60 16.56
CA LEU A 81 7.66 9.47 15.51
C LEU A 81 7.40 10.81 14.82
N VAL A 82 7.28 11.87 15.62
CA VAL A 82 7.06 13.24 15.12
C VAL A 82 8.02 14.19 15.84
N ARG A 83 8.61 15.12 15.10
CA ARG A 83 9.42 16.23 15.62
C ARG A 83 8.90 17.54 15.06
N ARG A 84 9.08 18.61 15.82
CA ARG A 84 8.79 19.97 15.36
C ARG A 84 10.06 20.54 14.73
N LEU A 85 9.91 21.01 13.50
CA LEU A 85 10.94 21.69 12.73
C LEU A 85 10.53 23.13 12.55
N TYR A 86 11.35 24.07 13.01
CA TYR A 86 11.15 25.48 12.74
C TYR A 86 12.02 25.88 11.55
N ILE A 87 11.39 26.50 10.55
CA ILE A 87 12.11 27.06 9.40
C ILE A 87 12.70 28.39 9.87
N LYS A 88 14.02 28.46 9.90
CA LYS A 88 14.77 29.65 10.30
C LYS A 88 15.28 30.41 9.08
N ASP A 89 15.36 31.73 9.20
CA ASP A 89 16.03 32.59 8.24
C ASP A 89 17.54 32.64 8.52
N HIS A 90 18.27 33.38 7.68
CA HIS A 90 19.71 33.56 7.81
C HIS A 90 20.14 34.27 9.11
N SER A 91 19.22 34.92 9.82
CA SER A 91 19.45 35.53 11.14
C SER A 91 19.15 34.57 12.30
N GLY A 92 18.74 33.34 11.99
CA GLY A 92 18.32 32.34 12.97
C GLY A 92 16.91 32.56 13.51
N GLN A 93 16.18 33.55 13.01
CA GLN A 93 14.79 33.83 13.39
C GLN A 93 13.84 32.93 12.61
N ASN A 94 12.74 32.55 13.24
CA ASN A 94 11.75 31.69 12.60
C ASN A 94 11.03 32.46 11.49
N VAL A 95 11.13 31.99 10.24
CA VAL A 95 10.41 32.52 9.07
C VAL A 95 8.90 32.41 9.27
N TYR A 96 8.46 31.35 9.97
CA TYR A 96 7.06 31.09 10.29
C TYR A 96 6.91 30.80 11.78
N LYS A 97 5.81 31.30 12.37
CA LYS A 97 5.43 30.98 13.75
C LYS A 97 5.04 29.50 13.94
N ALA A 98 4.50 28.88 12.90
CA ALA A 98 4.05 27.49 12.95
C ALA A 98 5.21 26.52 12.61
N PRO A 99 5.42 25.44 13.39
CA PRO A 99 6.41 24.43 13.07
C PRO A 99 5.93 23.52 11.93
N LEU A 100 6.87 23.04 11.12
CA LEU A 100 6.70 21.89 10.26
C LEU A 100 6.76 20.61 11.12
N PHE A 101 5.80 19.70 10.96
CA PHE A 101 5.86 18.42 11.63
C PHE A 101 6.69 17.45 10.78
N TRP A 102 7.88 17.14 11.27
CA TRP A 102 8.72 16.08 10.70
C TRP A 102 8.25 14.74 11.22
N VAL A 103 7.82 13.85 10.33
CA VAL A 103 7.54 12.46 10.66
C VAL A 103 8.76 11.58 10.36
N ASN A 104 9.06 10.63 11.24
CA ASN A 104 10.11 9.66 11.00
C ASN A 104 9.67 8.67 9.90
N ALA A 105 9.97 9.04 8.66
CA ALA A 105 9.60 8.28 7.47
C ALA A 105 10.16 6.85 7.48
N GLY A 106 11.30 6.61 8.15
CA GLY A 106 11.86 5.26 8.31
C GLY A 106 10.95 4.37 9.16
N THR A 107 10.59 4.84 10.35
CA THR A 107 9.70 4.10 11.27
C THR A 107 8.29 3.97 10.70
N LEU A 108 7.69 5.08 10.23
CA LEU A 108 6.31 5.08 9.76
C LEU A 108 6.12 4.19 8.53
N MET A 109 7.07 4.24 7.58
CA MET A 109 7.00 3.38 6.41
C MET A 109 7.20 1.91 6.78
N THR A 110 8.15 1.59 7.68
CA THR A 110 8.35 0.20 8.13
C THR A 110 7.11 -0.35 8.83
N ALA A 111 6.46 0.46 9.67
CA ALA A 111 5.20 0.10 10.31
C ALA A 111 4.05 -0.08 9.29
N SER A 112 3.96 0.81 8.29
CA SER A 112 2.95 0.74 7.24
C SER A 112 3.13 -0.50 6.35
N GLN A 113 4.38 -0.85 6.01
CA GLN A 113 4.70 -2.07 5.26
C GLN A 113 4.43 -3.35 6.05
N LEU A 114 4.70 -3.32 7.37
CA LEU A 114 4.35 -4.41 8.28
C LEU A 114 2.83 -4.62 8.29
N MET A 115 2.07 -3.54 8.50
CA MET A 115 0.61 -3.56 8.50
C MET A 115 0.06 -4.08 7.17
N GLY A 116 0.53 -3.55 6.03
CA GLY A 116 0.12 -4.00 4.71
C GLY A 116 0.44 -5.47 4.43
N SER A 117 1.60 -5.96 4.88
CA SER A 117 2.01 -7.37 4.69
C SER A 117 1.24 -8.34 5.59
N LEU A 118 0.91 -7.96 6.83
CA LEU A 118 0.01 -8.72 7.70
C LEU A 118 -1.40 -8.79 7.09
N GLY A 119 -1.89 -7.68 6.54
CA GLY A 119 -3.13 -7.64 5.75
C GLY A 119 -3.09 -8.60 4.57
N ALA A 120 -1.98 -8.63 3.82
CA ALA A 120 -1.80 -9.54 2.68
C ALA A 120 -1.78 -11.01 3.09
N GLN A 121 -1.12 -11.36 4.20
CA GLN A 121 -1.14 -12.73 4.73
C GLN A 121 -2.56 -13.16 5.11
N ALA A 122 -3.30 -12.31 5.84
CA ALA A 122 -4.69 -12.57 6.22
C ALA A 122 -5.59 -12.72 4.98
N PHE A 123 -5.43 -11.84 3.99
CA PHE A 123 -6.15 -11.90 2.72
C PHE A 123 -5.91 -13.21 1.99
N ILE A 124 -4.64 -13.64 1.86
CA ILE A 124 -4.27 -14.90 1.20
C ILE A 124 -4.87 -16.10 1.93
N LEU A 125 -4.75 -16.16 3.26
CA LEU A 125 -5.30 -17.24 4.06
C LEU A 125 -6.81 -17.35 3.90
N ILE A 126 -7.53 -16.22 3.98
CA ILE A 126 -8.97 -16.20 3.81
C ILE A 126 -9.35 -16.65 2.39
N GLN A 127 -8.68 -16.16 1.34
CA GLN A 127 -8.94 -16.63 -0.03
C GLN A 127 -8.80 -18.16 -0.16
N ILE A 128 -7.76 -18.75 0.43
CA ILE A 128 -7.52 -20.19 0.35
C ILE A 128 -8.58 -20.97 1.14
N LEU A 129 -8.91 -20.53 2.35
CA LEU A 129 -9.92 -21.19 3.20
C LEU A 129 -11.33 -21.09 2.59
N SER A 130 -11.71 -19.91 2.09
CA SER A 130 -12.98 -19.71 1.40
C SER A 130 -13.09 -20.54 0.11
N ALA A 131 -11.98 -20.80 -0.58
CA ALA A 131 -11.98 -21.67 -1.75
C ALA A 131 -12.11 -23.17 -1.42
N GLN A 132 -11.84 -23.57 -0.18
CA GLN A 132 -11.92 -24.97 0.26
C GLN A 132 -13.29 -25.37 0.79
N SER A 133 -14.08 -24.43 1.32
CA SER A 133 -15.40 -24.73 1.88
C SER A 133 -16.36 -23.55 1.78
N ALA A 134 -17.60 -23.84 1.38
CA ALA A 134 -18.71 -22.90 1.45
C ALA A 134 -18.92 -22.35 2.87
N ARG A 135 -18.71 -23.19 3.91
CA ARG A 135 -18.84 -22.77 5.31
C ARG A 135 -17.85 -21.65 5.67
N TYR A 136 -16.60 -21.75 5.20
CA TYR A 136 -15.60 -20.71 5.39
C TYR A 136 -15.91 -19.48 4.54
N ALA A 137 -16.38 -19.68 3.31
CA ALA A 137 -16.70 -18.58 2.40
C ALA A 137 -17.89 -17.72 2.84
N VAL A 138 -18.84 -18.27 3.61
CA VAL A 138 -19.95 -17.49 4.20
C VAL A 138 -19.51 -16.67 5.42
N HIS A 139 -18.53 -17.14 6.18
CA HIS A 139 -18.19 -16.57 7.49
C HIS A 139 -16.92 -15.70 7.48
N LEU A 140 -16.01 -15.91 6.54
CA LEU A 140 -14.79 -15.11 6.44
C LEU A 140 -14.96 -14.00 5.41
N GLN A 141 -14.73 -12.77 5.87
CA GLN A 141 -14.79 -11.57 5.03
C GLN A 141 -13.42 -11.23 4.46
N LEU A 142 -13.37 -10.97 3.17
CA LEU A 142 -12.12 -10.70 2.44
C LEU A 142 -11.77 -9.21 2.42
N GLU A 143 -12.78 -8.38 2.63
CA GLU A 143 -12.73 -6.93 2.51
C GLU A 143 -11.81 -6.28 3.55
N PRO A 144 -11.87 -6.60 4.87
CA PRO A 144 -11.02 -5.92 5.85
C PRO A 144 -9.52 -6.11 5.60
N PRO A 145 -9.00 -7.33 5.34
CA PRO A 145 -7.61 -7.53 4.97
C PRO A 145 -7.19 -6.74 3.73
N LEU A 146 -8.05 -6.68 2.70
CA LEU A 146 -7.79 -5.91 1.48
C LEU A 146 -7.71 -4.40 1.77
N GLY A 147 -8.56 -3.89 2.66
CA GLY A 147 -8.49 -2.51 3.13
C GLY A 147 -7.20 -2.20 3.87
N ILE A 148 -6.76 -3.10 4.75
CA ILE A 148 -5.47 -2.98 5.47
C ILE A 148 -4.29 -2.96 4.49
N MET A 149 -4.30 -3.83 3.48
CA MET A 149 -3.27 -3.84 2.42
C MET A 149 -3.19 -2.48 1.72
N PHE A 150 -4.34 -1.96 1.27
CA PHE A 150 -4.40 -0.65 0.61
C PHE A 150 -3.89 0.48 1.52
N LEU A 151 -4.30 0.50 2.79
CA LEU A 151 -3.83 1.49 3.76
C LEU A 151 -2.32 1.42 3.98
N GLY A 152 -1.77 0.21 4.12
CA GLY A 152 -0.33 0.01 4.29
C GLY A 152 0.48 0.58 3.13
N GLU A 153 0.01 0.35 1.90
CA GLU A 153 0.64 0.91 0.69
C GLU A 153 0.52 2.44 0.62
N MET A 154 -0.69 2.99 0.81
CA MET A 154 -0.90 4.43 0.75
C MET A 154 -0.06 5.17 1.80
N LEU A 155 -0.07 4.72 3.05
CA LEU A 155 0.73 5.33 4.11
C LEU A 155 2.24 5.23 3.82
N THR A 156 2.69 4.13 3.21
CA THR A 156 4.07 3.95 2.74
C THR A 156 4.45 5.00 1.69
N TYR A 157 3.58 5.26 0.70
CA TYR A 157 3.80 6.26 -0.33
C TYR A 157 3.89 7.68 0.27
N TRP A 158 2.93 8.03 1.11
CA TRP A 158 2.89 9.35 1.76
C TRP A 158 4.07 9.57 2.72
N SER A 159 4.52 8.53 3.42
CA SER A 159 5.72 8.58 4.26
C SER A 159 6.98 8.89 3.45
N LEU A 160 7.13 8.25 2.29
CA LEU A 160 8.29 8.50 1.41
C LEU A 160 8.21 9.90 0.77
N MET A 161 7.04 10.36 0.37
CA MET A 161 6.87 11.72 -0.14
C MET A 161 7.18 12.78 0.91
N HIS A 162 6.78 12.56 2.17
CA HIS A 162 7.16 13.42 3.29
C HIS A 162 8.69 13.48 3.44
N CYS A 163 9.40 12.35 3.26
CA CYS A 163 10.85 12.33 3.22
C CYS A 163 11.44 13.16 2.07
N PHE A 164 10.87 13.09 0.86
CA PHE A 164 11.29 13.94 -0.27
C PHE A 164 11.12 15.42 0.06
N LEU A 165 10.00 15.76 0.68
CA LEU A 165 9.69 17.13 1.08
C LEU A 165 10.78 17.64 2.04
N VAL A 166 11.07 16.91 3.11
CA VAL A 166 12.10 17.33 4.07
C VAL A 166 13.46 17.49 3.39
N ALA A 167 13.86 16.58 2.49
CA ALA A 167 15.11 16.71 1.73
C ALA A 167 15.13 17.92 0.77
N ILE A 168 13.96 18.33 0.25
CA ILE A 168 13.83 19.54 -0.56
C ILE A 168 13.98 20.80 0.30
N TYR A 169 13.48 20.84 1.53
CA TYR A 169 13.52 22.06 2.37
C TYR A 169 14.78 22.20 3.25
N TYR A 170 15.35 21.11 3.76
CA TYR A 170 16.44 21.12 4.75
C TYR A 170 17.82 20.78 4.15
N ASP A 171 18.19 21.44 3.04
CA ASP A 171 19.54 21.29 2.49
C ASP A 171 20.50 22.34 3.07
N ASP A 172 21.34 21.89 3.99
CA ASP A 172 22.34 22.64 4.76
C ASP A 172 23.37 23.41 3.89
N GLN A 173 23.49 23.06 2.60
CA GLN A 173 24.37 23.79 1.67
C GLN A 173 23.77 25.11 1.16
N THR A 174 22.48 25.35 1.30
CA THR A 174 21.88 26.64 0.91
C THR A 174 22.01 27.76 1.95
N ASP A 175 22.50 27.45 3.16
CA ASP A 175 22.79 28.46 4.19
C ASP A 175 24.20 29.06 4.09
N ARG A 176 25.07 28.51 3.22
CA ARG A 176 26.48 28.94 3.11
C ARG A 176 26.80 29.96 2.02
N TYR A 177 25.86 30.31 1.14
CA TYR A 177 26.11 31.31 0.09
C TYR A 177 25.12 32.49 0.16
N PRO A 178 25.60 33.72 0.41
CA PRO A 178 24.79 34.92 0.44
C PRO A 178 24.47 35.39 -0.99
N ALA A 179 23.70 34.61 -1.74
CA ALA A 179 23.19 35.07 -3.02
C ALA A 179 21.87 35.81 -2.78
N LYS A 180 21.89 37.13 -2.98
CA LYS A 180 20.71 38.00 -3.13
C LYS A 180 19.78 37.39 -4.20
N SER A 181 18.86 36.52 -3.80
CA SER A 181 17.90 35.87 -4.69
C SER A 181 16.48 36.20 -4.22
N PRO A 182 15.57 36.56 -5.14
CA PRO A 182 14.26 37.08 -4.79
C PRO A 182 13.44 35.99 -4.09
N ARG A 183 12.95 36.35 -2.89
CA ARG A 183 11.82 35.75 -2.15
C ARG A 183 11.56 34.27 -2.50
N ARG A 184 12.35 33.38 -1.87
CA ARG A 184 12.12 31.92 -1.84
C ARG A 184 10.64 31.70 -1.53
N TRP A 185 9.82 31.31 -2.52
CA TRP A 185 8.40 31.03 -2.31
C TRP A 185 8.30 29.67 -1.62
N THR A 186 8.57 29.65 -0.31
CA THR A 186 8.38 28.48 0.53
C THR A 186 6.91 28.42 0.91
N PRO A 187 6.14 27.39 0.53
CA PRO A 187 4.79 27.21 1.05
C PRO A 187 4.82 27.17 2.57
N SER A 188 3.78 27.72 3.20
CA SER A 188 3.75 27.82 4.66
C SER A 188 3.79 26.42 5.30
N PRO A 189 4.46 26.25 6.46
CA PRO A 189 4.46 24.99 7.20
C PRO A 189 3.05 24.46 7.49
N THR A 190 2.09 25.37 7.71
CA THR A 190 0.68 25.02 7.88
C THR A 190 0.13 24.31 6.64
N LEU A 191 0.33 24.86 5.44
CA LEU A 191 -0.13 24.25 4.19
C LEU A 191 0.51 22.88 3.98
N ILE A 192 1.81 22.78 4.24
CA ILE A 192 2.55 21.51 4.15
C ILE A 192 1.97 20.47 5.10
N ASN A 193 1.80 20.81 6.39
CA ASN A 193 1.27 19.89 7.39
C ASN A 193 -0.15 19.45 7.02
N THR A 194 -1.01 20.36 6.56
CA THR A 194 -2.38 20.04 6.13
C THR A 194 -2.39 19.04 4.99
N ILE A 195 -1.51 19.19 3.99
CA ILE A 195 -1.45 18.27 2.86
C ILE A 195 -0.85 16.92 3.29
N PHE A 196 0.33 16.92 3.89
CA PHE A 196 1.11 15.69 4.14
C PHE A 196 0.69 14.91 5.40
N LEU A 197 -0.10 15.50 6.30
CA LEU A 197 -0.71 14.80 7.44
C LEU A 197 -2.22 14.68 7.27
N GLY A 198 -2.89 15.75 6.85
CA GLY A 198 -4.34 15.77 6.69
C GLY A 198 -4.83 14.83 5.58
N PHE A 199 -4.18 14.81 4.42
CA PHE A 199 -4.61 13.93 3.32
C PHE A 199 -4.44 12.43 3.64
N PRO A 200 -3.32 11.94 4.20
CA PRO A 200 -3.23 10.55 4.63
C PRO A 200 -4.28 10.16 5.68
N ILE A 201 -4.58 11.02 6.65
CA ILE A 201 -5.65 10.78 7.64
C ILE A 201 -7.00 10.66 6.94
N PHE A 202 -7.30 11.55 5.99
CA PHE A 202 -8.51 11.51 5.19
C PHE A 202 -8.62 10.21 4.38
N VAL A 203 -7.52 9.76 3.74
CA VAL A 203 -7.47 8.47 3.04
C VAL A 203 -7.78 7.31 3.98
N VAL A 204 -7.23 7.32 5.21
CA VAL A 204 -7.52 6.29 6.22
C VAL A 204 -9.00 6.24 6.55
N VAL A 205 -9.61 7.39 6.88
CA VAL A 205 -11.02 7.49 7.26
C VAL A 205 -11.94 7.02 6.13
N ILE A 206 -11.71 7.50 4.90
CA ILE A 206 -12.51 7.11 3.74
C ILE A 206 -12.38 5.63 3.45
N THR A 207 -11.17 5.08 3.49
CA THR A 207 -10.95 3.65 3.22
C THR A 207 -11.70 2.80 4.25
N ILE A 208 -11.57 3.10 5.54
CA ILE A 208 -12.27 2.37 6.60
C ILE A 208 -13.79 2.44 6.37
N ALA A 209 -14.34 3.62 6.09
CA ALA A 209 -15.77 3.79 5.85
C ALA A 209 -16.26 2.99 4.64
N LEU A 210 -15.53 3.02 3.52
CA LEU A 210 -15.89 2.31 2.30
C LEU A 210 -15.80 0.79 2.46
N PHE A 211 -14.74 0.28 3.09
CA PHE A 211 -14.60 -1.15 3.35
C PHE A 211 -15.62 -1.65 4.37
N ALA A 212 -15.91 -0.88 5.43
CA ALA A 212 -16.99 -1.21 6.37
C ALA A 212 -18.37 -1.25 5.69
N TRP A 213 -18.62 -0.32 4.78
CA TRP A 213 -19.83 -0.32 3.95
C TRP A 213 -19.92 -1.58 3.07
N LEU A 214 -18.84 -1.92 2.36
CA LEU A 214 -18.80 -3.14 1.54
C LEU A 214 -18.97 -4.41 2.39
N CYS A 215 -18.30 -4.52 3.55
CA CYS A 215 -18.47 -5.62 4.49
C CYS A 215 -19.93 -5.80 4.91
N SER A 216 -20.61 -4.70 5.24
CA SER A 216 -22.02 -4.73 5.65
C SER A 216 -22.92 -5.26 4.53
N VAL A 217 -22.71 -4.79 3.30
CA VAL A 217 -23.48 -5.26 2.13
C VAL A 217 -23.18 -6.73 1.81
N HIS A 218 -21.91 -7.14 1.87
CA HIS A 218 -21.50 -8.52 1.63
C HIS A 218 -22.04 -9.47 2.70
N THR A 219 -22.01 -9.10 3.97
CA THR A 219 -22.59 -9.91 5.07
C THR A 219 -24.07 -10.21 4.80
N ARG A 220 -24.83 -9.19 4.42
CA ARG A 220 -26.26 -9.35 4.11
C ARG A 220 -26.51 -10.29 2.94
N PHE A 221 -25.62 -10.32 1.95
CA PHE A 221 -25.65 -11.29 0.86
C PHE A 221 -25.29 -12.70 1.37
N ALA A 222 -24.17 -12.85 2.08
CA ALA A 222 -23.66 -14.12 2.55
C ALA A 222 -24.67 -14.85 3.48
N THR A 223 -25.29 -14.13 4.41
CA THR A 223 -26.37 -14.68 5.25
C THR A 223 -27.56 -15.17 4.43
N GLY A 224 -27.98 -14.40 3.41
CA GLY A 224 -29.08 -14.79 2.53
C GLY A 224 -28.74 -16.02 1.69
N ALA A 225 -27.52 -16.06 1.13
CA ALA A 225 -27.04 -17.20 0.36
C ALA A 225 -26.91 -18.46 1.21
N SER A 226 -26.44 -18.33 2.46
CA SER A 226 -26.36 -19.47 3.40
C SER A 226 -27.73 -20.01 3.75
N LYS A 227 -28.69 -19.13 4.07
CA LYS A 227 -30.08 -19.53 4.34
C LYS A 227 -30.68 -20.28 3.15
N MET A 228 -30.46 -19.76 1.94
CA MET A 228 -30.94 -20.42 0.71
C MET A 228 -30.33 -21.81 0.54
N LEU A 229 -29.04 -21.97 0.83
CA LEU A 229 -28.37 -23.26 0.73
C LEU A 229 -28.89 -24.26 1.77
N ASP A 230 -29.23 -23.79 2.97
CA ASP A 230 -29.77 -24.63 4.03
C ASP A 230 -31.23 -25.03 3.75
N ASP A 231 -32.06 -24.12 3.24
CA ASP A 231 -33.41 -24.43 2.76
C ASP A 231 -33.36 -25.49 1.64
N LEU A 232 -32.42 -25.37 0.69
CA LEU A 232 -32.22 -26.37 -0.36
C LEU A 232 -31.78 -27.73 0.21
N LYS A 233 -30.89 -27.77 1.20
CA LYS A 233 -30.50 -29.04 1.85
C LYS A 233 -31.68 -29.69 2.58
N GLN A 234 -32.51 -28.89 3.24
CA GLN A 234 -33.74 -29.37 3.85
C GLN A 234 -34.68 -29.97 2.79
N GLY A 235 -34.86 -29.28 1.66
CA GLY A 235 -35.64 -29.79 0.52
C GLY A 235 -35.08 -31.09 -0.06
N SER A 236 -33.74 -31.22 -0.13
CA SER A 236 -33.10 -32.46 -0.54
C SER A 236 -33.47 -33.61 0.39
N SER A 237 -33.36 -33.40 1.70
CA SER A 237 -33.69 -34.42 2.71
C SER A 237 -35.17 -34.84 2.64
N MET A 238 -36.08 -33.86 2.52
CA MET A 238 -37.52 -34.13 2.35
C MET A 238 -37.81 -34.91 1.07
N TRP A 239 -37.16 -34.56 -0.03
CA TRP A 239 -37.30 -35.29 -1.30
C TRP A 239 -36.87 -36.75 -1.19
N ASP A 240 -35.74 -37.00 -0.50
CA ASP A 240 -35.24 -38.35 -0.30
C ASP A 240 -36.20 -39.17 0.59
N GLN A 241 -36.80 -38.56 1.64
CA GLN A 241 -37.80 -39.21 2.50
C GLN A 241 -39.10 -39.60 1.78
N ILE A 242 -39.57 -38.77 0.84
CA ILE A 242 -40.78 -39.07 0.04
C ILE A 242 -40.58 -40.32 -0.82
N ARG A 243 -39.35 -40.57 -1.29
CA ARG A 243 -39.01 -41.73 -2.13
C ARG A 243 -38.87 -43.04 -1.36
N ILE A 244 -38.81 -43.01 -0.03
CA ILE A 244 -38.70 -44.22 0.78
C ILE A 244 -40.02 -45.02 0.67
N PRO A 245 -39.98 -46.31 0.28
CA PRO A 245 -41.18 -47.12 0.09
C PRO A 245 -42.04 -47.29 1.36
N SER A 246 -41.40 -47.30 2.53
CA SER A 246 -42.04 -47.49 3.84
C SER A 246 -42.71 -46.24 4.42
N THR A 247 -42.58 -45.07 3.80
CA THR A 247 -43.24 -43.84 4.26
C THR A 247 -44.75 -43.93 4.03
N SER A 248 -45.55 -43.64 5.07
CA SER A 248 -47.02 -43.72 4.99
C SER A 248 -47.59 -42.73 3.95
N SER A 249 -48.78 -43.03 3.43
CA SER A 249 -49.46 -42.17 2.44
C SER A 249 -49.77 -40.77 2.99
N GLN A 250 -50.14 -40.67 4.27
CA GLN A 250 -50.42 -39.41 4.95
C GLN A 250 -49.14 -38.58 5.16
N ASP A 251 -48.03 -39.23 5.53
CA ASP A 251 -46.73 -38.57 5.69
C ASP A 251 -46.20 -38.08 4.34
N LYS A 252 -46.40 -38.85 3.27
CA LYS A 252 -46.05 -38.42 1.90
C LYS A 252 -46.80 -37.15 1.48
N LEU A 253 -48.10 -37.06 1.76
CA LEU A 253 -48.90 -35.88 1.44
C LEU A 253 -48.43 -34.64 2.23
N THR A 254 -48.13 -34.84 3.52
CA THR A 254 -47.62 -33.77 4.40
C THR A 254 -46.25 -33.28 3.95
N LEU A 255 -45.33 -34.20 3.65
CA LEU A 255 -44.00 -33.89 3.11
C LEU A 255 -44.07 -33.18 1.76
N MET A 256 -44.97 -33.60 0.86
CA MET A 256 -45.18 -32.89 -0.41
C MET A 256 -45.65 -31.46 -0.20
N THR A 257 -46.60 -31.24 0.71
CA THR A 257 -47.11 -29.89 1.02
C THR A 257 -46.00 -28.98 1.58
N GLN A 258 -45.20 -29.51 2.52
CA GLN A 258 -44.03 -28.82 3.07
C GLN A 258 -42.99 -28.51 1.98
N LEU A 259 -42.75 -29.44 1.07
CA LEU A 259 -41.83 -29.26 -0.04
C LEU A 259 -42.29 -28.18 -1.01
N PHE A 260 -43.59 -28.12 -1.34
CA PHE A 260 -44.15 -27.06 -2.19
C PHE A 260 -43.97 -25.68 -1.55
N GLU A 261 -44.24 -25.55 -0.26
CA GLU A 261 -44.05 -24.30 0.47
C GLU A 261 -42.56 -23.91 0.52
N LEU A 262 -41.66 -24.86 0.78
CA LEU A 262 -40.22 -24.65 0.76
C LEU A 262 -39.72 -24.19 -0.63
N VAL A 263 -40.23 -24.78 -1.72
CA VAL A 263 -39.91 -24.34 -3.09
C VAL A 263 -40.35 -22.91 -3.34
N LYS A 264 -41.55 -22.53 -2.87
CA LYS A 264 -42.07 -21.16 -2.98
C LYS A 264 -41.20 -20.17 -2.19
N GLN A 265 -40.83 -20.51 -0.96
CA GLN A 265 -39.94 -19.71 -0.13
C GLN A 265 -38.55 -19.56 -0.75
N THR A 266 -37.99 -20.65 -1.27
CA THR A 266 -36.68 -20.66 -1.95
C THR A 266 -36.66 -19.77 -3.19
N LYS A 267 -37.75 -19.75 -3.98
CA LYS A 267 -37.87 -18.85 -5.14
C LYS A 267 -37.83 -17.37 -4.73
N THR A 268 -38.56 -17.00 -3.68
CA THR A 268 -38.55 -15.62 -3.15
C THR A 268 -37.17 -15.25 -2.61
N LEU A 269 -36.57 -16.15 -1.83
CA LEU A 269 -35.24 -15.94 -1.25
C LEU A 269 -34.16 -15.79 -2.33
N ARG A 270 -34.24 -16.56 -3.42
CA ARG A 270 -33.33 -16.45 -4.57
C ARG A 270 -33.37 -15.06 -5.20
N LYS A 271 -34.58 -14.51 -5.43
CA LYS A 271 -34.74 -13.15 -6.00
C LYS A 271 -34.06 -12.12 -5.09
N GLU A 272 -34.26 -12.23 -3.79
CA GLU A 272 -33.62 -11.37 -2.79
C GLU A 272 -32.09 -11.53 -2.77
N VAL A 273 -31.57 -12.75 -2.82
CA VAL A 273 -30.12 -13.03 -2.87
C VAL A 273 -29.49 -12.46 -4.15
N ASN A 274 -30.14 -12.62 -5.30
CA ASN A 274 -29.67 -12.05 -6.57
C ASN A 274 -29.67 -10.51 -6.54
N PHE A 275 -30.71 -9.89 -5.99
CA PHE A 275 -30.75 -8.45 -5.78
C PHE A 275 -29.59 -7.97 -4.89
N ARG A 276 -29.32 -8.70 -3.79
CA ARG A 276 -28.19 -8.41 -2.91
C ARG A 276 -26.84 -8.60 -3.59
N LEU A 277 -26.68 -9.64 -4.40
CA LEU A 277 -25.46 -9.88 -5.17
C LEU A 277 -25.18 -8.73 -6.15
N ASN A 278 -26.21 -8.26 -6.87
CA ASN A 278 -26.08 -7.11 -7.76
C ASN A 278 -25.69 -5.85 -6.97
N ARG A 279 -26.21 -5.67 -5.76
CA ARG A 279 -25.79 -4.57 -4.88
C ARG A 279 -24.32 -4.72 -4.43
N VAL A 280 -23.86 -5.93 -4.11
CA VAL A 280 -22.43 -6.18 -3.82
C VAL A 280 -21.55 -5.79 -5.02
N VAL A 281 -21.94 -6.18 -6.22
CA VAL A 281 -21.22 -5.82 -7.46
C VAL A 281 -21.14 -4.31 -7.62
N TYR A 282 -22.26 -3.60 -7.45
CA TYR A 282 -22.31 -2.15 -7.53
C TYR A 282 -21.41 -1.49 -6.47
N CYS A 283 -21.51 -1.91 -5.20
CA CYS A 283 -20.69 -1.38 -4.12
C CYS A 283 -19.20 -1.64 -4.35
N PHE A 284 -18.84 -2.81 -4.87
CA PHE A 284 -17.46 -3.13 -5.22
C PHE A 284 -16.95 -2.22 -6.35
N HIS A 285 -17.74 -2.01 -7.41
CA HIS A 285 -17.37 -1.07 -8.48
C HIS A 285 -17.16 0.35 -7.94
N ALA A 286 -18.07 0.84 -7.09
CA ALA A 286 -17.96 2.15 -6.46
C ALA A 286 -16.69 2.26 -5.59
N LEU A 287 -16.41 1.24 -4.77
CA LEU A 287 -15.17 1.15 -3.99
C LEU A 287 -13.95 1.26 -4.90
N GLN A 288 -13.84 0.39 -5.92
CA GLN A 288 -12.70 0.38 -6.84
C GLN A 288 -12.50 1.74 -7.54
N SER A 289 -13.60 2.39 -7.92
CA SER A 289 -13.58 3.73 -8.53
C SER A 289 -13.01 4.79 -7.59
N VAL A 290 -13.47 4.82 -6.33
CA VAL A 290 -12.96 5.79 -5.35
C VAL A 290 -11.49 5.52 -5.01
N LEU A 291 -11.11 4.25 -4.80
CA LEU A 291 -9.72 3.89 -4.54
C LEU A 291 -8.80 4.26 -5.71
N MET A 292 -9.25 4.10 -6.95
CA MET A 292 -8.53 4.54 -8.14
C MET A 292 -8.31 6.06 -8.14
N VAL A 293 -9.34 6.85 -7.83
CA VAL A 293 -9.19 8.31 -7.74
C VAL A 293 -8.17 8.71 -6.67
N LEU A 294 -8.23 8.09 -5.48
CA LEU A 294 -7.28 8.35 -4.39
C LEU A 294 -5.84 7.97 -4.78
N LEU A 295 -5.69 6.84 -5.48
CA LEU A 295 -4.39 6.39 -5.99
C LEU A 295 -3.84 7.34 -7.06
N CYS A 296 -4.67 7.78 -8.01
CA CYS A 296 -4.27 8.76 -9.02
C CYS A 296 -3.79 10.07 -8.39
N ILE A 297 -4.53 10.60 -7.42
CA ILE A 297 -4.11 11.81 -6.68
C ILE A 297 -2.75 11.57 -6.04
N THR A 298 -2.58 10.46 -5.33
CA THR A 298 -1.33 10.13 -4.64
C THR A 298 -0.17 9.95 -5.61
N CYS A 299 -0.40 9.28 -6.74
CA CYS A 299 0.60 9.10 -7.81
C CYS A 299 1.05 10.44 -8.40
N LEU A 300 0.11 11.35 -8.69
CA LEU A 300 0.43 12.69 -9.20
C LEU A 300 1.31 13.48 -8.23
N PHE A 301 0.96 13.49 -6.94
CA PHE A 301 1.78 14.15 -5.93
C PHE A 301 3.15 13.47 -5.77
N PHE A 302 3.18 12.13 -5.79
CA PHE A 302 4.42 11.36 -5.66
C PHE A 302 5.39 11.66 -6.79
N VAL A 303 4.95 11.55 -8.04
CA VAL A 303 5.77 11.80 -9.23
C VAL A 303 6.22 13.25 -9.27
N SER A 304 5.34 14.21 -8.95
CA SER A 304 5.69 15.63 -8.91
C SER A 304 6.80 15.92 -7.89
N MET A 305 6.66 15.42 -6.65
CA MET A 305 7.65 15.62 -5.59
C MET A 305 8.97 14.91 -5.90
N PHE A 306 8.90 13.69 -6.43
CA PHE A 306 10.08 12.95 -6.86
C PHE A 306 10.82 13.68 -7.98
N TRP A 307 10.10 14.21 -8.97
CA TRP A 307 10.68 14.99 -10.07
C TRP A 307 11.37 16.26 -9.58
N ILE A 308 10.73 17.01 -8.67
CA ILE A 308 11.33 18.20 -8.05
C ILE A 308 12.63 17.84 -7.32
N LEU A 309 12.63 16.74 -6.56
CA LEU A 309 13.81 16.27 -5.84
C LEU A 309 14.95 15.91 -6.79
N VAL A 310 14.66 15.13 -7.85
CA VAL A 310 15.66 14.74 -8.86
C VAL A 310 16.24 15.98 -9.55
N HIS A 311 15.40 16.94 -9.94
CA HIS A 311 15.86 18.17 -10.59
C HIS A 311 16.74 19.01 -9.66
N LYS A 312 16.38 19.13 -8.37
CA LYS A 312 17.20 19.82 -7.36
C LYS A 312 18.56 19.15 -7.21
N TYR A 313 18.59 17.82 -7.16
CA TYR A 313 19.82 17.05 -7.01
C TYR A 313 20.74 17.17 -8.24
N GLN A 314 20.17 17.19 -9.45
CA GLN A 314 20.90 17.45 -10.69
C GLN A 314 21.44 18.89 -10.77
N GLY A 315 20.70 19.88 -10.27
CA GLY A 315 21.15 21.27 -10.23
C GLY A 315 22.38 21.48 -9.35
N ARG A 316 22.42 20.83 -8.18
CA ARG A 316 23.53 20.92 -7.22
C ARG A 316 24.87 20.41 -7.76
N ASN A 317 24.85 19.39 -8.61
CA ASN A 317 26.07 18.89 -9.26
C ASN A 317 26.51 19.72 -10.48
N ARG A 318 25.69 20.68 -10.95
CA ARG A 318 26.17 21.71 -11.89
C ARG A 318 26.98 22.76 -11.14
N ASP A 319 26.50 23.23 -9.99
CA ASP A 319 27.15 24.30 -9.23
C ASP A 319 28.51 23.86 -8.63
N SER A 320 28.73 22.55 -8.40
CA SER A 320 30.03 22.02 -7.99
C SER A 320 31.05 21.88 -9.13
N ILE A 321 30.60 21.86 -10.39
CA ILE A 321 31.46 21.75 -11.59
C ILE A 321 31.62 23.11 -12.30
N SER A 322 30.64 24.01 -12.16
CA SER A 322 30.66 25.35 -12.75
C SER A 322 30.78 26.43 -11.67
N VAL A 323 31.94 26.52 -11.02
CA VAL A 323 32.41 27.80 -10.47
C VAL A 323 32.90 28.63 -11.66
N SER A 324 31.97 29.13 -12.45
CA SER A 324 32.09 30.33 -13.29
C SER A 324 30.88 30.41 -14.20
N THR A 325 30.35 31.62 -14.32
CA THR A 325 29.22 32.02 -15.16
C THR A 325 27.87 31.97 -14.46
N GLU A 326 27.56 33.08 -13.78
CA GLU A 326 26.22 33.56 -13.52
C GLU A 326 25.28 33.29 -14.71
N ARG A 327 24.06 32.81 -14.45
CA ARG A 327 22.85 33.31 -15.15
C ARG A 327 21.55 32.82 -14.51
N SER A 328 20.82 33.81 -14.01
CA SER A 328 19.40 33.89 -13.64
C SER A 328 18.46 32.74 -14.08
N PHE A 329 17.84 32.12 -13.08
CA PHE A 329 16.90 30.99 -13.17
C PHE A 329 15.53 31.30 -13.83
N PHE A 330 15.14 32.58 -13.98
CA PHE A 330 13.74 32.93 -14.32
C PHE A 330 13.49 33.42 -15.75
N ARG A 331 14.51 33.62 -16.60
CA ARG A 331 14.28 34.12 -17.97
C ARG A 331 13.87 33.03 -18.98
N ARG A 332 13.93 31.75 -18.60
CA ARG A 332 13.66 30.61 -19.51
C ARG A 332 12.26 30.00 -19.39
N TRP A 333 11.44 30.46 -18.43
CA TRP A 333 10.04 30.04 -18.35
C TRP A 333 9.12 30.95 -19.19
N SER A 334 9.46 32.22 -19.42
CA SER A 334 8.54 33.17 -20.08
C SER A 334 8.77 33.45 -21.56
N ILE A 335 9.75 32.83 -22.22
CA ILE A 335 9.94 33.00 -23.67
C ILE A 335 10.18 31.63 -24.29
N ARG A 336 9.17 31.16 -25.03
CA ARG A 336 9.33 30.12 -26.05
C ARG A 336 9.98 30.79 -27.27
N PRO A 337 11.17 30.38 -27.73
CA PRO A 337 11.47 30.41 -29.14
C PRO A 337 11.28 29.01 -29.71
N ARG A 338 10.68 29.04 -30.90
CA ARG A 338 10.44 27.98 -31.87
C ARG A 338 11.51 26.87 -31.85
N SER A 339 11.00 25.64 -31.82
CA SER A 339 11.71 24.37 -31.91
C SER A 339 12.63 24.22 -33.13
N SER A 340 13.85 23.73 -32.92
CA SER A 340 14.56 22.86 -33.88
C SER A 340 14.49 21.40 -33.38
N PRO A 341 14.20 20.40 -34.25
CA PRO A 341 13.83 19.05 -33.81
C PRO A 341 14.99 18.22 -33.22
N GLU A 342 16.24 18.61 -33.45
CA GLU A 342 17.43 17.84 -33.04
C GLU A 342 17.85 18.07 -31.58
N SER A 343 17.44 19.19 -30.97
CA SER A 343 17.86 19.57 -29.61
C SER A 343 17.21 18.75 -28.48
N ASN A 344 16.03 18.16 -28.73
CA ASN A 344 15.31 17.40 -27.70
C ASN A 344 15.93 16.02 -27.46
N VAL A 345 16.53 15.39 -28.48
CA VAL A 345 17.14 14.05 -28.36
C VAL A 345 18.48 14.14 -27.63
N GLU A 346 19.33 15.12 -27.98
CA GLU A 346 20.60 15.36 -27.29
C GLU A 346 20.41 15.83 -25.85
N GLN A 347 19.40 16.65 -25.57
CA GLN A 347 19.13 17.13 -24.21
C GLN A 347 18.60 16.00 -23.31
N ASN A 348 17.79 15.07 -23.84
CA ASN A 348 17.34 13.90 -23.09
C ASN A 348 18.50 12.91 -22.84
N LEU A 349 19.30 12.60 -23.87
CA LEU A 349 20.48 11.73 -23.76
C LEU A 349 21.51 12.28 -22.77
N ASN A 350 21.76 13.60 -22.79
CA ASN A 350 22.63 14.25 -21.82
C ASN A 350 22.05 14.22 -20.40
N THR A 351 20.73 14.33 -20.24
CA THR A 351 20.07 14.24 -18.92
C THR A 351 20.14 12.82 -18.36
N THR A 352 19.90 11.80 -19.19
CA THR A 352 19.98 10.38 -18.82
C THR A 352 21.42 9.96 -18.50
N ARG A 353 22.40 10.33 -19.33
CA ARG A 353 23.82 10.02 -19.10
C ARG A 353 24.34 10.67 -17.81
N ARG A 354 23.93 11.91 -17.53
CA ARG A 354 24.24 12.61 -16.26
C ARG A 354 23.61 11.96 -15.04
N LEU A 355 22.36 11.52 -15.13
CA LEU A 355 21.70 10.84 -14.02
C LEU A 355 22.45 9.55 -13.66
N ILE A 356 22.91 8.80 -14.67
CA ILE A 356 23.73 7.60 -14.50
C ILE A 356 25.06 7.91 -13.81
N ASP A 357 25.74 8.99 -14.19
CA ASP A 357 27.03 9.37 -13.56
C ASP A 357 26.84 9.84 -12.11
N ILE A 358 25.76 10.57 -11.81
CA ILE A 358 25.41 10.99 -10.45
C ILE A 358 25.07 9.78 -9.57
N VAL A 359 24.30 8.83 -10.10
CA VAL A 359 23.92 7.58 -9.44
C VAL A 359 25.13 6.70 -9.11
N LYS A 360 26.16 6.71 -9.95
CA LYS A 360 27.43 6.01 -9.68
C LYS A 360 28.21 6.64 -8.53
N THR A 361 28.07 7.95 -8.34
CA THR A 361 28.90 8.74 -7.41
C THR A 361 28.25 8.88 -6.04
N ASP A 362 26.92 9.04 -5.96
CA ASP A 362 26.18 9.04 -4.69
C ASP A 362 25.30 7.80 -4.52
N ARG A 363 25.78 6.92 -3.63
CA ARG A 363 25.08 5.71 -3.24
C ARG A 363 23.73 6.00 -2.57
N GLN A 364 23.59 7.08 -1.79
CA GLN A 364 22.33 7.38 -1.08
C GLN A 364 21.23 7.83 -2.05
N PHE A 365 21.58 8.65 -3.04
CA PHE A 365 20.66 9.04 -4.10
C PHE A 365 20.22 7.85 -4.96
N LEU A 366 21.14 6.93 -5.30
CA LEU A 366 20.80 5.68 -6.00
C LEU A 366 19.75 4.86 -5.23
N HIS A 367 19.89 4.74 -3.90
CA HIS A 367 18.91 4.02 -3.07
C HIS A 367 17.54 4.68 -3.09
N LEU A 368 17.52 6.00 -3.00
CA LEU A 368 16.27 6.76 -3.06
C LEU A 368 15.57 6.54 -4.41
N LEU A 369 16.34 6.52 -5.50
CA LEU A 369 15.83 6.31 -6.85
C LEU A 369 15.30 4.88 -7.04
N LEU A 370 16.03 3.87 -6.57
CA LEU A 370 15.58 2.47 -6.62
C LEU A 370 14.28 2.27 -5.83
N ARG A 371 14.19 2.93 -4.67
CA ARG A 371 12.99 2.90 -3.82
C ARG A 371 11.81 3.60 -4.49
N SER A 372 12.02 4.79 -5.06
CA SER A 372 10.98 5.48 -5.82
C SER A 372 10.50 4.65 -7.01
N PHE A 373 11.40 3.97 -7.70
CA PHE A 373 11.04 3.08 -8.81
C PHE A 373 10.17 1.91 -8.35
N GLY A 374 10.55 1.23 -7.26
CA GLY A 374 9.72 0.16 -6.67
C GLY A 374 8.32 0.64 -6.28
N MET A 375 8.20 1.85 -5.72
CA MET A 375 6.92 2.46 -5.39
C MET A 375 6.07 2.79 -6.63
N ILE A 376 6.70 3.28 -7.70
CA ILE A 376 5.98 3.54 -8.97
C ILE A 376 5.46 2.22 -9.56
N VAL A 377 6.24 1.15 -9.55
CA VAL A 377 5.80 -0.18 -10.01
C VAL A 377 4.64 -0.71 -9.15
N ALA A 378 4.69 -0.51 -7.83
CA ALA A 378 3.60 -0.86 -6.91
C ALA A 378 2.32 -0.08 -7.25
N MET A 379 2.41 1.26 -7.38
CA MET A 379 1.28 2.11 -7.76
C MET A 379 0.68 1.71 -9.12
N MET A 380 1.51 1.38 -10.11
CA MET A 380 1.05 0.91 -11.42
C MET A 380 0.32 -0.43 -11.30
N THR A 381 0.84 -1.36 -10.48
CA THR A 381 0.20 -2.66 -10.23
C THR A 381 -1.17 -2.49 -9.57
N MET A 382 -1.28 -1.60 -8.59
CA MET A 382 -2.57 -1.24 -7.96
C MET A 382 -3.52 -0.54 -8.94
N GLY A 383 -2.99 0.33 -9.80
CA GLY A 383 -3.78 0.96 -10.86
C GLY A 383 -4.37 -0.06 -11.81
N VAL A 384 -3.60 -1.06 -12.23
CA VAL A 384 -4.09 -2.18 -13.05
C VAL A 384 -5.13 -3.00 -12.31
N LEU A 385 -4.93 -3.30 -11.02
CA LEU A 385 -5.92 -3.99 -10.19
C LEU A 385 -7.25 -3.24 -10.15
N PHE A 386 -7.23 -1.92 -9.92
CA PHE A 386 -8.43 -1.10 -9.81
C PHE A 386 -9.13 -0.93 -11.16
N LEU A 387 -8.37 -0.71 -12.24
CA LEU A 387 -8.90 -0.69 -13.60
C LEU A 387 -9.56 -2.03 -13.96
N LEU A 388 -8.96 -3.15 -13.58
CA LEU A 388 -9.56 -4.46 -13.74
C LEU A 388 -10.85 -4.58 -12.93
N GLY A 389 -10.83 -4.12 -11.68
CA GLY A 389 -11.99 -4.09 -10.79
C GLY A 389 -13.16 -3.24 -11.31
N ILE A 390 -12.87 -2.18 -12.08
CA ILE A 390 -13.86 -1.29 -12.71
C ILE A 390 -14.37 -1.88 -14.03
N THR A 391 -13.46 -2.23 -14.94
CA THR A 391 -13.81 -2.69 -16.30
C THR A 391 -14.41 -4.09 -16.31
N ARG A 392 -14.01 -4.95 -15.37
CA ARG A 392 -14.41 -6.36 -15.29
C ARG A 392 -15.02 -6.70 -13.93
N THR A 393 -15.72 -5.76 -13.27
CA THR A 393 -16.31 -5.96 -11.93
C THR A 393 -17.09 -7.25 -11.79
N ASN A 394 -18.02 -7.50 -12.73
CA ASN A 394 -18.83 -8.71 -12.73
C ASN A 394 -17.97 -9.98 -12.85
N GLU A 395 -16.95 -9.95 -13.69
CA GLU A 395 -16.08 -11.11 -13.91
C GLU A 395 -15.16 -11.35 -12.71
N VAL A 396 -14.60 -10.29 -12.11
CA VAL A 396 -13.78 -10.39 -10.90
C VAL A 396 -14.57 -10.99 -9.73
N ILE A 397 -15.86 -10.67 -9.63
CA ILE A 397 -16.72 -11.18 -8.56
C ILE A 397 -17.26 -12.58 -8.86
N LYS A 398 -17.53 -12.93 -10.12
CA LYS A 398 -18.26 -14.17 -10.49
C LYS A 398 -17.38 -15.25 -11.14
N VAL A 399 -16.20 -14.91 -11.65
CA VAL A 399 -15.36 -15.82 -12.44
C VAL A 399 -14.07 -16.17 -11.67
N PRO A 400 -13.78 -17.47 -11.44
CA PRO A 400 -12.58 -17.94 -10.74
C PRO A 400 -11.26 -17.35 -11.26
N TYR A 401 -11.12 -17.28 -12.58
CA TYR A 401 -9.91 -16.79 -13.22
C TYR A 401 -9.65 -15.32 -12.86
N TRP A 402 -10.63 -14.44 -13.09
CA TRP A 402 -10.49 -13.01 -12.83
C TRP A 402 -10.39 -12.68 -11.35
N ARG A 403 -11.09 -13.43 -10.48
CA ARG A 403 -10.90 -13.35 -9.02
C ARG A 403 -9.46 -13.68 -8.62
N GLY A 404 -8.91 -14.74 -9.21
CA GLY A 404 -7.51 -15.11 -9.00
C GLY A 404 -6.55 -14.05 -9.53
N VAL A 405 -6.85 -13.46 -10.70
CA VAL A 405 -6.10 -12.35 -11.30
C VAL A 405 -6.19 -11.05 -10.47
N ALA A 406 -7.29 -10.80 -9.78
CA ALA A 406 -7.35 -9.67 -8.84
C ALA A 406 -6.54 -9.98 -7.57
N ALA A 407 -6.64 -11.20 -7.04
CA ALA A 407 -5.99 -11.59 -5.79
C ALA A 407 -4.46 -11.53 -5.88
N TRP A 408 -3.84 -12.07 -6.93
CA TRP A 408 -2.38 -12.01 -7.09
C TRP A 408 -1.87 -10.58 -7.35
N LEU A 409 -2.58 -9.74 -8.11
CA LEU A 409 -2.19 -8.34 -8.34
C LEU A 409 -2.19 -7.54 -7.03
N ALA A 410 -3.23 -7.74 -6.20
CA ALA A 410 -3.33 -7.10 -4.90
C ALA A 410 -2.14 -7.44 -3.99
N THR A 411 -1.72 -8.71 -3.97
CA THR A 411 -0.59 -9.15 -3.14
C THR A 411 0.77 -8.78 -3.76
N ALA A 412 0.89 -8.80 -5.09
CA ALA A 412 2.13 -8.45 -5.78
C ALA A 412 2.55 -7.00 -5.54
N SER A 413 1.58 -6.08 -5.50
CA SER A 413 1.87 -4.65 -5.25
C SER A 413 2.69 -4.44 -3.98
N GLY A 414 2.32 -5.11 -2.89
CA GLY A 414 3.00 -4.94 -1.60
C GLY A 414 4.39 -5.57 -1.54
N VAL A 415 4.74 -6.45 -2.47
CA VAL A 415 6.10 -6.99 -2.58
C VAL A 415 7.01 -6.02 -3.32
N TRP A 416 6.51 -5.35 -4.36
CA TRP A 416 7.28 -4.35 -5.12
C TRP A 416 7.71 -3.16 -4.27
N SER A 417 6.83 -2.67 -3.41
CA SER A 417 7.11 -1.57 -2.48
C SER A 417 8.08 -1.99 -1.36
N ALA A 418 8.01 -3.24 -0.89
CA ALA A 418 8.84 -3.75 0.21
C ALA A 418 10.29 -4.04 -0.17
N PHE A 419 10.56 -4.52 -1.38
CA PHE A 419 11.90 -5.01 -1.75
C PHE A 419 13.02 -3.96 -1.56
N PRO A 420 12.86 -2.70 -2.01
CA PRO A 420 13.87 -1.67 -1.78
C PRO A 420 13.99 -1.25 -0.30
N ILE A 421 12.89 -1.35 0.46
CA ILE A 421 12.84 -1.00 1.88
C ILE A 421 13.68 -1.98 2.70
N THR A 422 13.41 -3.28 2.53
CA THR A 422 14.12 -4.34 3.24
C THR A 422 15.62 -4.31 2.93
N TRP A 423 15.97 -4.07 1.67
CA TRP A 423 17.37 -3.92 1.22
C TRP A 423 18.08 -2.74 1.89
N GLN A 424 17.44 -1.57 1.92
CA GLN A 424 17.99 -0.37 2.54
C GLN A 424 18.19 -0.55 4.05
N CYS A 425 17.20 -1.14 4.70
CA CYS A 425 17.22 -1.35 6.14
C CYS A 425 18.24 -2.40 6.58
N TRP A 426 18.41 -3.48 5.80
CA TRP A 426 19.48 -4.47 6.01
C TRP A 426 20.87 -3.84 5.93
N ARG A 427 21.08 -2.91 5.00
CA ARG A 427 22.37 -2.23 4.84
C ARG A 427 22.64 -1.22 5.95
N LEU A 428 21.65 -0.42 6.36
CA LEU A 428 21.77 0.49 7.51
C LEU A 428 22.10 -0.29 8.80
N TYR A 429 21.53 -1.49 8.94
CA TYR A 429 21.92 -2.41 10.01
C TYR A 429 23.37 -2.86 9.89
N LYS A 430 23.81 -3.29 8.70
CA LYS A 430 25.21 -3.69 8.43
C LYS A 430 26.21 -2.55 8.69
N ASP A 431 25.89 -1.34 8.27
CA ASP A 431 26.74 -0.16 8.43
C ASP A 431 26.88 0.20 9.92
N ASN A 432 25.78 0.13 10.70
CA ASN A 432 25.83 0.30 12.15
C ASN A 432 26.65 -0.83 12.83
N LEU A 433 26.52 -2.08 12.38
CA LEU A 433 27.29 -3.20 12.91
C LEU A 433 28.80 -3.00 12.69
N SER A 434 29.18 -2.58 11.48
CA SER A 434 30.58 -2.31 11.12
C SER A 434 31.18 -1.13 11.88
N ARG A 435 30.36 -0.12 12.23
CA ARG A 435 30.78 1.01 13.04
C ARG A 435 30.99 0.60 14.51
N THR A 436 30.10 -0.22 15.03
CA THR A 436 30.22 -0.77 16.40
C THR A 436 31.43 -1.71 16.54
N SER A 437 31.79 -2.45 15.49
CA SER A 437 33.00 -3.29 15.48
C SER A 437 34.30 -2.51 15.32
N SER A 438 34.26 -1.35 14.68
CA SER A 438 35.43 -0.45 14.51
C SER A 438 35.72 0.33 15.78
N ASP A 439 34.67 0.77 16.48
CA ASP A 439 34.81 1.45 17.78
C ASP A 439 35.33 0.48 18.87
N SER A 440 35.03 -0.82 18.79
CA SER A 440 35.56 -1.81 19.73
C SER A 440 37.02 -2.21 19.45
N THR A 441 37.53 -2.01 18.22
CA THR A 441 38.95 -2.23 17.89
C THR A 441 39.83 -1.06 18.33
N ASN A 442 39.30 0.17 18.30
CA ASN A 442 40.03 1.37 18.74
C ASN A 442 40.14 1.53 20.26
N ILE A 443 39.41 0.74 21.06
CA ILE A 443 39.49 0.78 22.53
C ILE A 443 40.65 -0.11 23.07
N LYS A 444 41.25 -0.97 22.25
CA LYS A 444 42.35 -1.88 22.67
C LYS A 444 43.76 -1.35 22.48
N GLY A 445 43.95 -0.12 22.02
CA GLY A 445 45.28 0.45 21.85
C GLY A 445 45.29 1.93 22.15
N THR A 446 45.29 2.32 23.43
CA THR A 446 46.09 3.43 24.00
C THR A 446 45.88 3.44 25.51
N SER A 447 46.84 2.92 26.26
CA SER A 447 46.90 2.97 27.72
C SER A 447 47.78 4.15 28.19
N LEU A 448 47.15 5.24 28.68
CA LEU A 448 47.57 6.23 29.73
C LEU A 448 48.94 6.96 29.61
N PRO A 449 49.26 8.04 30.39
CA PRO A 449 48.43 8.88 31.29
C PRO A 449 48.63 10.43 31.20
N THR A 450 47.61 11.17 31.66
CA THR A 450 47.59 12.42 32.47
C THR A 450 48.38 13.68 32.09
N GLU A 451 47.68 14.82 31.89
CA GLU A 451 48.06 16.12 32.48
C GLU A 451 46.84 17.03 32.69
N LYS A 452 46.85 17.80 33.79
CA LYS A 452 45.77 18.63 34.34
C LYS A 452 45.98 20.13 34.01
N VAL A 453 44.93 20.94 34.27
CA VAL A 453 44.89 22.40 34.52
C VAL A 453 44.81 23.24 33.22
N GLN A 454 43.90 24.21 33.00
CA GLN A 454 43.40 25.28 33.87
C GLN A 454 42.02 25.80 33.42
N GLN A 455 41.26 26.23 34.43
CA GLN A 455 39.94 26.85 34.37
C GLN A 455 40.11 28.38 34.42
N SER A 456 39.38 29.14 33.60
CA SER A 456 39.19 30.59 33.82
C SER A 456 37.78 31.03 33.42
N ASP A 457 37.15 31.75 34.35
CA ASP A 457 35.73 32.10 34.44
C ASP A 457 35.22 33.13 33.44
N PHE A 458 34.03 32.89 32.88
CA PHE A 458 33.00 33.90 32.55
C PHE A 458 31.60 33.25 32.63
N PRO A 459 30.54 34.00 33.04
CA PRO A 459 29.26 33.43 33.48
C PRO A 459 28.43 32.87 32.31
N PRO A 460 27.58 31.85 32.55
CA PRO A 460 26.77 31.26 31.49
C PRO A 460 25.62 32.18 31.11
N PRO A 461 25.33 32.40 29.80
CA PRO A 461 24.11 33.07 29.39
C PRO A 461 22.88 32.18 29.63
N PRO A 462 21.66 32.77 29.69
CA PRO A 462 20.48 32.10 30.19
C PRO A 462 20.11 30.88 29.34
N ARG A 463 19.84 29.75 30.00
CA ARG A 463 19.22 28.57 29.40
C ARG A 463 17.89 28.96 28.76
N CYS A 464 17.86 29.00 27.42
CA CYS A 464 16.62 28.83 26.68
C CYS A 464 16.47 27.34 26.38
N SER A 465 15.56 26.71 27.10
CA SER A 465 15.13 25.33 26.97
C SER A 465 14.55 25.05 25.57
N ASP A 466 14.85 23.85 25.07
CA ASP A 466 14.21 23.18 23.93
C ASP A 466 14.35 23.82 22.54
N SER A 467 15.60 23.96 22.07
CA SER A 467 15.86 23.81 20.63
C SER A 467 17.11 22.95 20.44
N SER A 468 16.93 21.68 20.12
CA SER A 468 18.05 20.85 19.65
C SER A 468 18.36 21.24 18.21
N THR A 469 19.40 22.06 18.04
CA THR A 469 20.13 22.21 16.78
C THR A 469 20.66 20.83 16.38
N ILE A 470 20.24 20.33 15.22
CA ILE A 470 20.77 19.08 14.66
C ILE A 470 21.80 19.48 13.61
N ASP A 471 23.08 19.29 13.92
CA ASP A 471 24.13 19.24 12.91
C ASP A 471 23.94 17.97 12.07
N ILE A 472 23.56 18.13 10.81
CA ILE A 472 23.64 17.05 9.82
C ILE A 472 25.09 17.02 9.32
N LYS A 473 25.95 16.26 10.00
CA LYS A 473 27.32 16.01 9.55
C LYS A 473 27.29 15.16 8.27
N LEU A 474 27.26 15.81 7.10
CA LEU A 474 27.63 15.16 5.84
C LEU A 474 29.11 14.77 5.93
N PHE A 475 29.40 13.48 5.94
CA PHE A 475 30.78 13.00 5.82
C PHE A 475 31.35 13.44 4.47
N ARG A 476 32.43 14.22 4.53
CA ARG A 476 33.29 14.55 3.39
C ARG A 476 33.99 13.25 2.94
N PRO A 477 33.99 12.88 1.65
CA PRO A 477 34.98 11.92 1.17
C PRO A 477 36.34 12.62 1.24
N GLU A 478 37.28 12.05 1.99
CA GLU A 478 38.68 12.46 1.93
C GLU A 478 39.20 12.19 0.53
N ASN A 479 39.80 13.22 -0.06
CA ASN A 479 40.52 13.11 -1.32
C ASN A 479 41.73 12.21 -1.09
N ALA A 480 41.75 11.04 -1.74
CA ALA A 480 42.99 10.31 -1.95
C ALA A 480 43.78 11.04 -3.04
N LEU A 481 44.74 11.86 -2.60
CA LEU A 481 45.86 12.35 -3.41
C LEU A 481 47.13 11.93 -2.67
N SER A 482 47.59 10.73 -2.97
CA SER A 482 48.99 10.31 -3.06
C SER A 482 49.04 8.91 -3.64
#